data_AF-A0A1A0W766-F1
#
_entry.id   AF-A0A1A0W766-F1
#
_cell.length_a   1.000
_cell.length_b   1.000
_cell.length_c   1.000
_cell.angle_alpha   90.00
_cell.angle_beta   90.00
_cell.angle_gamma   90.00
#
_symmetry.space_group_name_H-M   'P 1'
#
loop_
_entity.id
_entity.type
_entity.pdbx_description
1 polymer ?
#
loop_
_entity_poly.entity_id
_entity_poly.type
_entity_poly.pdbx_seq_one_letter_code
_entity_poly.pdbx_strand_id
1 'polypeptide(L)'
;MWEWFERYWSSVGLGAATVLLLLLFFTDTFRDRVGVSRWRDPVWLAWLMVVAYLLHNFEEYGIDAKGRAFHFPVTACAQYGFDSVDGCPLVPSFFVAVNIPFIWVVLPIAALWCRRNPAVGLTGVGLLFTNALSHIGGMFTPMGYSPGTLTATVIFIPLSVWVFVIFFGKNKLLAYPVLAAILIASILAQAILLALLLGLSHGTVSLPAAIVIQAIDPVLLLLLPWLAGRKWPPRPATAPAAA
;
A
#
# COMPACT_ATOMS: atom_id res chain seq x y z
N MET A 1 -18.66 14.23 14.07
CA MET A 1 -19.78 13.74 13.22
C MET A 1 -19.36 12.62 12.25
N TRP A 2 -18.12 12.12 12.28
CA TRP A 2 -17.65 11.00 11.43
C TRP A 2 -17.01 9.84 12.22
N GLU A 3 -17.20 9.77 13.54
CA GLU A 3 -16.54 8.78 14.42
C GLU A 3 -16.82 7.33 14.03
N TRP A 4 -18.04 7.02 13.58
CA TRP A 4 -18.35 5.71 13.02
C TRP A 4 -17.46 5.39 11.81
N PHE A 5 -17.31 6.32 10.88
CA PHE A 5 -16.51 6.08 9.68
C PHE A 5 -15.05 5.87 10.06
N GLU A 6 -14.51 6.76 10.89
CA GLU A 6 -13.13 6.70 11.38
C GLU A 6 -12.80 5.39 12.11
N ARG A 7 -13.81 4.76 12.72
CA ARG A 7 -13.66 3.47 13.40
C ARG A 7 -13.86 2.25 12.49
N TYR A 8 -14.73 2.33 11.48
CA TYR A 8 -15.20 1.14 10.74
C TYR A 8 -14.82 1.12 9.25
N TRP A 9 -14.16 2.15 8.71
CA TRP A 9 -13.76 2.21 7.30
C TRP A 9 -12.93 1.00 6.85
N SER A 10 -12.08 0.45 7.72
CA SER A 10 -11.27 -0.75 7.43
C SER A 10 -12.12 -2.02 7.29
N SER A 11 -13.23 -2.11 8.02
CA SER A 11 -14.21 -3.21 7.89
C SER A 11 -14.99 -3.12 6.58
N VAL A 12 -15.32 -1.90 6.14
CA VAL A 12 -15.84 -1.67 4.78
C VAL A 12 -14.80 -2.11 3.75
N GLY A 13 -13.52 -1.84 4.02
CA GLY A 13 -12.39 -2.31 3.21
C GLY A 13 -12.31 -3.82 3.09
N LEU A 14 -12.54 -4.56 4.17
CA LEU A 14 -12.62 -6.03 4.14
C LEU A 14 -13.76 -6.53 3.25
N GLY A 15 -14.93 -5.88 3.31
CA GLY A 15 -16.04 -6.17 2.41
C GLY A 15 -15.66 -5.97 0.93
N ALA A 16 -15.01 -4.84 0.62
CA ALA A 16 -14.50 -4.56 -0.72
C ALA A 16 -13.43 -5.57 -1.15
N ALA A 17 -12.50 -5.93 -0.28
CA ALA A 17 -11.47 -6.94 -0.54
C ALA A 17 -12.09 -8.29 -0.90
N THR A 18 -13.16 -8.69 -0.19
CA THR A 18 -13.88 -9.94 -0.45
C THR A 18 -14.49 -9.93 -1.87
N VAL A 19 -15.18 -8.85 -2.25
CA VAL A 19 -15.75 -8.72 -3.60
C VAL A 19 -14.66 -8.74 -4.67
N LEU A 20 -13.58 -7.99 -4.46
CA LEU A 20 -12.45 -7.95 -5.39
C LEU A 20 -11.74 -9.29 -5.52
N LEU A 21 -11.61 -10.07 -4.44
CA LEU A 21 -11.10 -11.44 -4.48
C LEU A 21 -12.00 -12.34 -5.31
N LEU A 22 -13.32 -12.24 -5.14
CA LEU A 22 -14.26 -13.02 -5.94
C LEU A 22 -14.09 -12.71 -7.43
N LEU A 23 -13.99 -11.42 -7.80
CA LEU A 23 -13.71 -11.02 -9.18
C LEU A 23 -12.33 -11.49 -9.65
N LEU A 24 -11.29 -11.36 -8.82
CA LEU A 24 -9.93 -11.76 -9.15
C LEU A 24 -9.76 -13.26 -9.36
N PHE A 25 -10.55 -14.12 -8.72
CA PHE A 25 -10.37 -15.57 -8.81
C PHE A 25 -11.45 -16.29 -9.62
N PHE A 26 -12.65 -15.72 -9.74
CA PHE A 26 -13.78 -16.36 -10.41
C PHE A 26 -14.20 -15.70 -11.72
N THR A 27 -13.59 -14.57 -12.11
CA THR A 27 -13.84 -13.93 -13.42
C THR A 27 -12.52 -13.52 -14.09
N ASP A 28 -12.58 -13.04 -15.33
CA ASP A 28 -11.43 -12.44 -16.04
C ASP A 28 -11.46 -10.90 -16.06
N THR A 29 -12.31 -10.26 -15.23
CA THR A 29 -12.53 -8.80 -15.20
C THR A 29 -11.23 -7.99 -15.03
N PHE A 30 -10.32 -8.48 -14.20
CA PHE A 30 -9.06 -7.81 -13.86
C PHE A 30 -7.84 -8.36 -14.60
N ARG A 31 -8.05 -8.99 -15.76
CA ARG A 31 -6.95 -9.47 -16.60
C ARG A 31 -6.75 -8.56 -17.80
N ASP A 32 -5.49 -8.48 -18.24
CA ASP A 32 -5.12 -7.95 -19.55
C ASP A 32 -5.11 -9.09 -20.57
N ARG A 33 -4.56 -10.25 -20.18
CA ARG A 33 -4.28 -11.35 -21.10
C ARG A 33 -4.78 -12.68 -20.54
N VAL A 34 -5.90 -13.14 -21.08
CA VAL A 34 -6.54 -14.40 -20.64
C VAL A 34 -5.67 -15.64 -20.93
N GLY A 35 -4.82 -15.58 -21.96
CA GLY A 35 -3.90 -16.67 -22.35
C GLY A 35 -2.64 -16.83 -21.49
N VAL A 36 -2.37 -15.91 -20.54
CA VAL A 36 -1.20 -15.98 -19.65
C VAL A 36 -1.68 -16.22 -18.22
N SER A 37 -0.98 -17.07 -17.45
CA SER A 37 -1.30 -17.29 -16.02
C SER A 37 -1.52 -15.97 -15.26
N ARG A 38 -2.56 -15.91 -14.41
CA ARG A 38 -2.92 -14.74 -13.58
C ARG A 38 -1.73 -14.23 -12.75
N TRP A 39 -0.91 -15.15 -12.27
CA TRP A 39 0.32 -14.88 -11.51
C TRP A 39 1.45 -14.21 -12.32
N ARG A 40 1.24 -13.97 -13.61
CA ARG A 40 2.13 -13.26 -14.53
C ARG A 40 1.42 -12.13 -15.30
N ASP A 41 0.16 -11.86 -14.99
CA ASP A 41 -0.60 -10.74 -15.57
C ASP A 41 -0.41 -9.49 -14.69
N PRO A 42 0.17 -8.40 -15.22
CA PRO A 42 0.48 -7.22 -14.42
C PRO A 42 -0.78 -6.50 -13.93
N VAL A 43 -1.89 -6.54 -14.68
CA VAL A 43 -3.15 -5.90 -14.27
C VAL A 43 -3.78 -6.69 -13.14
N TRP A 44 -3.75 -8.03 -13.25
CA TRP A 44 -4.26 -8.90 -12.20
C TRP A 44 -3.48 -8.70 -10.90
N LEU A 45 -2.14 -8.64 -10.98
CA LEU A 45 -1.29 -8.40 -9.81
C LEU A 45 -1.45 -6.97 -9.26
N ALA A 46 -1.71 -5.97 -10.09
CA ALA A 46 -2.03 -4.62 -9.63
C ALA A 46 -3.30 -4.59 -8.77
N TRP A 47 -4.36 -5.28 -9.20
CA TRP A 47 -5.58 -5.43 -8.40
C TRP A 47 -5.40 -6.31 -7.17
N LEU A 48 -4.57 -7.35 -7.23
CA LEU A 48 -4.23 -8.14 -6.05
C LEU A 48 -3.53 -7.28 -4.99
N MET A 49 -2.70 -6.31 -5.38
CA MET A 49 -2.08 -5.38 -4.43
C MET A 49 -3.10 -4.44 -3.76
N VAL A 50 -4.16 -4.02 -4.46
CA VAL A 50 -5.29 -3.29 -3.85
C VAL A 50 -5.92 -4.15 -2.75
N VAL A 51 -6.23 -5.42 -3.07
CA VAL A 51 -6.82 -6.37 -2.12
C VAL A 51 -5.91 -6.60 -0.92
N ALA A 52 -4.62 -6.87 -1.17
CA ALA A 52 -3.64 -7.08 -0.12
C ALA A 52 -3.65 -5.92 0.87
N TYR A 53 -3.68 -4.68 0.37
CA TYR A 53 -3.70 -3.50 1.21
C TYR A 53 -5.00 -3.34 2.00
N LEU A 54 -6.15 -3.63 1.40
CA LEU A 54 -7.43 -3.60 2.12
C LEU A 54 -7.48 -4.62 3.26
N LEU A 55 -6.92 -5.82 3.06
CA LEU A 55 -6.77 -6.82 4.12
C LEU A 55 -5.82 -6.35 5.22
N HIS A 56 -4.71 -5.71 4.85
CA HIS A 56 -3.78 -5.12 5.81
C HIS A 56 -4.42 -4.00 6.63
N ASN A 57 -5.19 -3.11 5.99
CA ASN A 57 -5.92 -2.04 6.69
C ASN A 57 -6.93 -2.62 7.69
N PHE A 58 -7.54 -3.77 7.37
CA PHE A 58 -8.41 -4.48 8.30
C PHE A 58 -7.65 -5.10 9.49
N GLU A 59 -6.47 -5.69 9.27
CA GLU A 59 -5.65 -6.15 10.40
C GLU A 59 -5.22 -4.98 11.30
N GLU A 60 -4.84 -3.86 10.70
CA GLU A 60 -4.30 -2.70 11.41
C GLU A 60 -5.39 -1.96 12.20
N TYR A 61 -6.49 -1.58 11.54
CA TYR A 61 -7.53 -0.75 12.15
C TYR A 61 -8.81 -1.52 12.49
N GLY A 62 -9.02 -2.71 11.93
CA GLY A 62 -10.20 -3.52 12.22
C GLY A 62 -9.97 -4.39 13.46
N ILE A 63 -9.44 -5.60 13.22
CA ILE A 63 -9.12 -6.58 14.25
C ILE A 63 -7.73 -7.16 13.96
N ASP A 64 -6.83 -7.02 14.92
CA ASP A 64 -5.46 -7.51 14.76
C ASP A 64 -5.35 -9.04 14.95
N ALA A 65 -4.15 -9.59 14.71
CA ALA A 65 -3.92 -11.03 14.83
C ALA A 65 -4.08 -11.59 16.26
N LYS A 66 -4.14 -10.71 17.27
CA LYS A 66 -4.40 -11.07 18.67
C LYS A 66 -5.88 -10.91 19.03
N GLY A 67 -6.75 -10.58 18.08
CA GLY A 67 -8.17 -10.35 18.30
C GLY A 67 -8.50 -9.00 18.91
N ARG A 68 -7.55 -8.06 18.95
CA ARG A 68 -7.77 -6.71 19.52
C ARG A 68 -8.36 -5.81 18.47
N ALA A 69 -9.54 -5.25 18.76
CA ALA A 69 -10.22 -4.33 17.85
C ALA A 69 -9.60 -2.92 17.91
N PHE A 70 -9.39 -2.30 16.75
CA PHE A 70 -8.96 -0.91 16.60
C PHE A 70 -7.72 -0.55 17.45
N HIS A 71 -6.75 -1.46 17.52
CA HIS A 71 -5.62 -1.34 18.46
C HIS A 71 -4.42 -0.56 17.88
N PHE A 72 -4.37 -0.32 16.56
CA PHE A 72 -3.23 0.37 15.96
C PHE A 72 -2.99 1.78 16.52
N PRO A 73 -4.00 2.64 16.72
CA PRO A 73 -3.81 3.96 17.32
C PRO A 73 -3.17 3.90 18.72
N VAL A 74 -3.52 2.88 19.52
CA VAL A 74 -2.91 2.66 20.84
C VAL A 74 -1.41 2.39 20.70
N THR A 75 -1.03 1.48 19.79
CA THR A 75 0.39 1.18 19.53
C THR A 75 1.14 2.36 18.93
N ALA A 76 0.51 3.12 18.04
CA ALA A 76 1.10 4.31 17.44
C ALA A 76 1.36 5.39 18.50
N CYS A 77 0.38 5.71 19.35
CA CYS A 77 0.57 6.67 20.43
C CYS A 77 1.68 6.24 21.41
N ALA A 78 1.72 4.97 21.81
CA ALA A 78 2.78 4.44 22.65
C ALA A 78 4.18 4.56 21.99
N GLN A 79 4.28 4.31 20.69
CA GLN A 79 5.53 4.46 19.93
C GLN A 79 6.09 5.89 19.97
N TYR A 80 5.21 6.89 20.04
CA TYR A 80 5.59 8.30 20.12
C TYR A 80 5.60 8.85 21.56
N GLY A 81 5.60 7.97 22.57
CA GLY A 81 5.82 8.34 23.97
C GLY A 81 4.55 8.78 24.73
N PHE A 82 3.36 8.46 24.22
CA PHE A 82 2.10 8.73 24.92
C PHE A 82 1.61 7.51 25.67
N ASP A 83 1.27 7.68 26.95
CA ASP A 83 0.79 6.61 27.83
C ASP A 83 -0.63 6.12 27.48
N SER A 84 -1.40 6.96 26.78
CA SER A 84 -2.75 6.61 26.33
C SER A 84 -3.12 7.36 25.05
N VAL A 85 -4.22 6.95 24.43
CA VAL A 85 -4.81 7.70 23.30
C VAL A 85 -5.42 9.02 23.74
N ASP A 86 -5.75 9.18 25.02
CA ASP A 86 -6.25 10.43 25.58
C ASP A 86 -5.10 11.43 25.65
N GLY A 87 -5.23 12.54 24.91
CA GLY A 87 -4.17 13.56 24.78
C GLY A 87 -3.13 13.26 23.71
N CYS A 88 -3.21 12.12 23.01
CA CYS A 88 -2.37 11.83 21.86
C CYS A 88 -2.87 12.59 20.62
N PRO A 89 -2.02 13.37 19.91
CA PRO A 89 -2.44 14.14 18.74
C PRO A 89 -2.69 13.26 17.49
N LEU A 90 -2.34 11.98 17.54
CA LEU A 90 -2.52 11.00 16.47
C LEU A 90 -3.95 10.47 16.47
N VAL A 91 -4.89 11.34 16.10
CA VAL A 91 -6.32 11.04 16.11
C VAL A 91 -6.74 10.15 14.92
N PRO A 92 -7.83 9.36 15.04
CA PRO A 92 -8.33 8.48 13.99
C PRO A 92 -8.48 9.12 12.60
N SER A 93 -8.94 10.37 12.53
CA SER A 93 -9.10 11.11 11.28
C SER A 93 -7.79 11.27 10.48
N PHE A 94 -6.64 11.34 11.15
CA PHE A 94 -5.34 11.37 10.48
C PHE A 94 -5.08 10.05 9.74
N PHE A 95 -5.29 8.90 10.39
CA PHE A 95 -5.07 7.59 9.77
C PHE A 95 -6.01 7.32 8.60
N VAL A 96 -7.25 7.81 8.68
CA VAL A 96 -8.19 7.79 7.55
C VAL A 96 -7.66 8.64 6.39
N ALA A 97 -7.18 9.86 6.67
CA ALA A 97 -6.62 10.76 5.67
C ALA A 97 -5.37 10.20 5.00
N VAL A 98 -4.61 9.34 5.69
CA VAL A 98 -3.53 8.56 5.08
C VAL A 98 -4.12 7.47 4.18
N ASN A 99 -4.95 6.58 4.71
CA ASN A 99 -5.27 5.35 3.99
C ASN A 99 -6.29 5.52 2.86
N ILE A 100 -7.30 6.40 2.99
CA ILE A 100 -8.32 6.56 1.94
C ILE A 100 -7.70 7.05 0.62
N PRO A 101 -6.90 8.14 0.60
CA PRO A 101 -6.28 8.61 -0.64
C PRO A 101 -5.31 7.60 -1.26
N PHE A 102 -4.44 6.98 -0.46
CA PHE A 102 -3.49 5.97 -0.96
C PHE A 102 -4.20 4.73 -1.48
N ILE A 103 -5.03 4.10 -0.65
CA ILE A 103 -5.50 2.72 -0.86
C ILE A 103 -6.81 2.65 -1.62
N TRP A 104 -7.73 3.59 -1.36
CA TRP A 104 -9.06 3.56 -1.96
C TRP A 104 -9.14 4.36 -3.26
N VAL A 105 -8.19 5.24 -3.50
CA VAL A 105 -8.16 6.11 -4.69
C VAL A 105 -6.96 5.78 -5.56
N VAL A 106 -5.73 6.01 -5.06
CA VAL A 106 -4.53 5.91 -5.89
C VAL A 106 -4.23 4.48 -6.35
N LEU A 107 -4.29 3.47 -5.47
CA LEU A 107 -4.02 2.09 -5.90
C LEU A 107 -5.03 1.56 -6.93
N PRO A 108 -6.36 1.74 -6.79
CA PRO A 108 -7.33 1.38 -7.82
C PRO A 108 -7.11 2.14 -9.13
N ILE A 109 -6.82 3.44 -9.08
CA ILE A 109 -6.49 4.24 -10.28
C ILE A 109 -5.25 3.67 -10.96
N ALA A 110 -4.20 3.34 -10.21
CA ALA A 110 -3.00 2.72 -10.74
C ALA A 110 -3.34 1.36 -11.39
N ALA A 111 -4.11 0.50 -10.73
CA ALA A 111 -4.51 -0.80 -11.24
C ALA A 111 -5.32 -0.69 -12.55
N LEU A 112 -6.23 0.27 -12.65
CA LEU A 112 -6.96 0.59 -13.88
C LEU A 112 -6.02 1.08 -15.00
N TRP A 113 -5.05 1.91 -14.65
CA TRP A 113 -4.08 2.48 -15.60
C TRP A 113 -3.03 1.45 -16.05
N CYS A 114 -2.85 0.35 -15.32
CA CYS A 114 -1.83 -0.67 -15.59
C CYS A 114 -1.80 -1.16 -17.05
N ARG A 115 -2.97 -1.34 -17.69
CA ARG A 115 -3.09 -1.75 -19.10
C ARG A 115 -2.34 -0.84 -20.07
N ARG A 116 -2.33 0.47 -19.81
CA ARG A 116 -1.66 1.47 -20.66
C ARG A 116 -0.28 1.86 -20.12
N ASN A 117 -0.09 1.76 -18.81
CA ASN A 117 1.16 2.11 -18.17
C ASN A 117 1.45 1.14 -17.00
N PRO A 118 2.15 0.03 -17.28
CA PRO A 118 2.53 -0.95 -16.26
C PRO A 118 3.43 -0.38 -15.16
N ALA A 119 4.23 0.66 -15.46
CA ALA A 119 5.08 1.31 -14.46
C ALA A 119 4.23 1.97 -13.37
N VAL A 120 3.17 2.69 -13.76
CA VAL A 120 2.19 3.24 -12.83
C VAL A 120 1.41 2.12 -12.16
N GLY A 121 0.89 1.18 -12.94
CA GLY A 121 0.01 0.14 -12.40
C GLY A 121 0.66 -0.79 -11.38
N LEU A 122 1.97 -1.00 -11.48
CA LEU A 122 2.71 -1.79 -10.51
C LEU A 122 3.26 -0.97 -9.34
N THR A 123 2.97 0.33 -9.23
CA THR A 123 3.50 1.20 -8.15
C THR A 123 3.19 0.68 -6.75
N GLY A 124 2.05 0.01 -6.57
CA GLY A 124 1.65 -0.60 -5.30
C GLY A 124 2.70 -1.55 -4.72
N VAL A 125 3.55 -2.17 -5.55
CA VAL A 125 4.60 -3.09 -5.08
C VAL A 125 5.60 -2.40 -4.16
N GLY A 126 5.93 -1.14 -4.46
CA GLY A 126 6.82 -0.33 -3.65
C GLY A 126 6.17 0.00 -2.32
N LEU A 127 4.91 0.44 -2.35
CA LEU A 127 4.14 0.79 -1.18
C LEU A 127 3.99 -0.40 -0.21
N LEU A 128 3.59 -1.58 -0.72
CA LEU A 128 3.51 -2.82 0.07
C LEU A 128 4.86 -3.13 0.72
N PHE A 129 5.94 -3.07 -0.06
CA PHE A 129 7.27 -3.43 0.42
C PHE A 129 7.76 -2.47 1.51
N THR A 130 7.67 -1.16 1.27
CA THR A 130 8.16 -0.15 2.22
C THR A 130 7.35 -0.17 3.52
N ASN A 131 6.04 -0.33 3.43
CA ASN A 131 5.17 -0.42 4.60
C ASN A 131 5.44 -1.71 5.38
N ALA A 132 5.65 -2.84 4.69
CA ALA A 132 6.01 -4.09 5.36
C ALA A 132 7.32 -3.97 6.17
N LEU A 133 8.32 -3.26 5.63
CA LEU A 133 9.57 -3.01 6.35
C LEU A 133 9.35 -2.21 7.63
N SER A 134 8.45 -1.22 7.66
CA SER A 134 8.17 -0.47 8.90
C SER A 134 7.52 -1.34 9.98
N HIS A 135 6.56 -2.21 9.62
CA HIS A 135 5.93 -3.10 10.60
C HIS A 135 6.90 -4.17 11.11
N ILE A 136 7.63 -4.82 10.21
CA ILE A 136 8.59 -5.86 10.56
C ILE A 136 9.74 -5.27 11.38
N GLY A 137 10.25 -4.09 11.01
CA GLY A 137 11.26 -3.37 11.78
C GLY A 137 10.79 -3.09 13.21
N GLY A 138 9.54 -2.66 13.38
CA GLY A 138 8.91 -2.44 14.69
C GLY A 138 8.87 -3.68 15.58
N MET A 139 8.76 -4.89 14.99
CA MET A 139 8.76 -6.16 15.72
C MET A 139 10.03 -6.40 16.54
N PHE A 140 11.16 -5.85 16.10
CA PHE A 140 12.46 -6.01 16.78
C PHE A 140 12.71 -4.94 17.86
N THR A 141 11.71 -4.10 18.14
CA THR A 141 11.74 -3.14 19.25
C THR A 141 11.02 -3.72 20.49
N PRO A 142 11.13 -3.10 21.67
CA PRO A 142 10.36 -3.53 22.86
C PRO A 142 8.84 -3.58 22.66
N MET A 143 8.29 -2.93 21.62
CA MET A 143 6.87 -3.03 21.27
C MET A 143 6.45 -4.43 20.82
N GLY A 144 7.37 -5.20 20.21
CA GLY A 144 7.08 -6.49 19.61
C GLY A 144 6.01 -6.40 18.51
N TYR A 145 5.05 -7.32 18.52
CA TYR A 145 3.96 -7.34 17.53
C TYR A 145 3.10 -6.06 17.60
N SER A 146 2.97 -5.37 16.47
CA SER A 146 1.98 -4.32 16.22
C SER A 146 0.94 -4.75 15.18
N PRO A 147 -0.29 -4.23 15.24
CA PRO A 147 -1.28 -4.45 14.18
C PRO A 147 -0.70 -4.10 12.80
N GLY A 148 -1.01 -4.92 11.80
CA GLY A 148 -0.45 -4.84 10.44
C GLY A 148 0.78 -5.74 10.23
N THR A 149 1.41 -6.22 11.30
CA THR A 149 2.64 -7.03 11.20
C THR A 149 2.42 -8.41 10.57
N LEU A 150 1.26 -9.03 10.81
CA LEU A 150 0.97 -10.36 10.26
C LEU A 150 0.86 -10.27 8.74
N THR A 151 -0.02 -9.41 8.24
CA THR A 151 -0.25 -9.22 6.80
C THR A 151 0.98 -8.63 6.10
N ALA A 152 1.74 -7.75 6.76
CA ALA A 152 3.03 -7.29 6.24
C ALA A 152 3.98 -8.47 5.94
N THR A 153 4.05 -9.42 6.87
CA THR A 153 4.97 -10.57 6.76
C THR A 153 4.47 -11.62 5.79
N VAL A 154 3.19 -12.00 5.87
CA VAL A 154 2.64 -13.17 5.14
C VAL A 154 2.04 -12.80 3.77
N ILE A 155 1.70 -11.53 3.55
CA ILE A 155 1.09 -11.05 2.30
C ILE A 155 2.03 -10.08 1.58
N PHE A 156 2.41 -8.97 2.23
CA PHE A 156 3.12 -7.90 1.54
C PHE A 156 4.51 -8.34 1.05
N ILE A 157 5.36 -8.89 1.92
CA ILE A 157 6.71 -9.31 1.53
C ILE A 157 6.67 -10.36 0.39
N PRO A 158 5.93 -11.48 0.50
CA PRO A 158 5.88 -12.47 -0.58
C PRO A 158 5.36 -11.90 -1.89
N LEU A 159 4.29 -11.10 -1.86
CA LEU A 159 3.72 -10.50 -3.06
C LEU A 159 4.67 -9.50 -3.70
N SER A 160 5.32 -8.64 -2.91
CA SER A 160 6.30 -7.68 -3.42
C SER A 160 7.49 -8.37 -4.06
N VAL A 161 8.08 -9.37 -3.39
CA VAL A 161 9.18 -10.16 -3.94
C VAL A 161 8.77 -10.86 -5.24
N TRP A 162 7.57 -11.44 -5.30
CA TRP A 162 7.05 -12.09 -6.50
C TRP A 162 6.96 -11.12 -7.68
N VAL A 163 6.36 -9.95 -7.47
CA VAL A 163 6.23 -8.89 -8.49
C VAL A 163 7.60 -8.38 -8.94
N PHE A 164 8.55 -8.17 -8.01
CA PHE A 164 9.93 -7.79 -8.34
C PHE A 164 10.59 -8.79 -9.29
N VAL A 165 10.55 -10.07 -8.95
CA VAL A 165 11.20 -11.15 -9.71
C VAL A 165 10.59 -11.32 -11.11
N ILE A 166 9.28 -11.14 -11.24
CA ILE A 166 8.59 -11.40 -12.51
C ILE A 166 8.71 -10.22 -13.47
N PHE A 167 8.53 -8.99 -13.00
CA PHE A 167 8.34 -7.85 -13.91
C PHE A 167 9.55 -6.93 -14.04
N PHE A 168 10.53 -6.98 -13.13
CA PHE A 168 11.64 -6.03 -13.14
C PHE A 168 12.97 -6.69 -13.45
N GLY A 169 13.71 -6.16 -14.43
CA GLY A 169 15.08 -6.60 -14.72
C GLY A 169 15.56 -6.42 -16.15
N LYS A 170 16.77 -6.93 -16.44
CA LYS A 170 17.46 -6.71 -17.73
C LYS A 170 16.73 -7.26 -18.95
N ASN A 171 15.76 -8.18 -18.79
CA ASN A 171 14.94 -8.78 -19.85
C ASN A 171 13.47 -8.98 -19.43
N LYS A 172 12.96 -8.12 -18.54
CA LYS A 172 11.59 -8.19 -18.04
C LYS A 172 10.74 -7.05 -18.60
N LEU A 173 9.45 -7.05 -18.24
CA LEU A 173 8.48 -6.04 -18.68
C LEU A 173 8.97 -4.62 -18.39
N LEU A 174 9.51 -4.39 -17.19
CA LEU A 174 10.01 -3.11 -16.71
C LEU A 174 11.50 -3.20 -16.37
N ALA A 175 12.23 -2.11 -16.61
CA ALA A 175 13.66 -2.02 -16.31
C ALA A 175 13.91 -1.67 -14.83
N TYR A 176 15.10 -1.99 -14.31
CA TYR A 176 15.48 -1.64 -12.92
C TYR A 176 15.35 -0.15 -12.55
N PRO A 177 15.62 0.83 -13.45
CA PRO A 177 15.38 2.23 -13.13
C PRO A 177 13.91 2.55 -12.80
N VAL A 178 12.96 1.81 -13.39
CA VAL A 178 11.53 1.96 -13.06
C VAL A 178 11.24 1.42 -11.66
N LEU A 179 11.82 0.28 -11.30
CA LEU A 179 11.74 -0.25 -9.93
C LEU A 179 12.30 0.75 -8.92
N ALA A 180 13.46 1.31 -9.21
CA ALA A 180 14.07 2.33 -8.35
C ALA A 180 13.16 3.55 -8.17
N ALA A 181 12.53 4.03 -9.24
CA ALA A 181 11.57 5.14 -9.14
C ALA A 181 10.34 4.80 -8.28
N ILE A 182 9.79 3.58 -8.41
CA ILE A 182 8.67 3.11 -7.58
C ILE A 182 9.08 3.03 -6.09
N LEU A 183 10.26 2.46 -5.80
CA LEU A 183 10.78 2.38 -4.43
C LEU A 183 11.05 3.75 -3.84
N ILE A 184 11.66 4.66 -4.61
CA ILE A 184 11.90 6.04 -4.18
C ILE A 184 10.58 6.74 -3.86
N ALA A 185 9.57 6.64 -4.74
CA ALA A 185 8.26 7.23 -4.50
C ALA A 185 7.62 6.72 -3.20
N SER A 186 7.73 5.40 -2.95
CA SER A 186 7.16 4.74 -1.78
C SER A 186 7.92 5.09 -0.49
N ILE A 187 9.25 5.15 -0.55
CA ILE A 187 10.10 5.58 0.57
C ILE A 187 9.83 7.05 0.91
N LEU A 188 9.68 7.91 -0.09
CA LEU A 188 9.35 9.33 0.13
C LEU A 188 7.98 9.49 0.79
N ALA A 189 6.94 8.81 0.30
CA ALA A 189 5.62 8.81 0.93
C ALA A 189 5.69 8.32 2.39
N GLN A 190 6.39 7.21 2.63
CA GLN A 190 6.58 6.69 3.99
C GLN A 190 7.36 7.68 4.88
N ALA A 191 8.39 8.34 4.36
CA ALA A 191 9.17 9.33 5.09
C ALA A 191 8.33 10.57 5.43
N ILE A 192 7.48 11.02 4.51
CA ILE A 192 6.51 12.10 4.76
C ILE A 192 5.57 11.71 5.91
N LEU A 193 5.00 10.49 5.87
CA LEU A 193 4.16 9.98 6.95
C LEU A 193 4.87 9.99 8.31
N LEU A 194 6.07 9.42 8.38
CA LEU A 194 6.83 9.35 9.62
C LEU A 194 7.20 10.75 10.15
N ALA A 195 7.56 11.67 9.26
CA ALA A 195 7.87 13.06 9.61
C ALA A 195 6.63 13.81 10.12
N LEU A 196 5.45 13.59 9.52
CA LEU A 196 4.19 14.18 9.98
C LEU A 196 3.76 13.62 11.33
N LEU A 197 3.88 12.30 11.53
CA LEU A 197 3.60 11.67 12.83
C LEU A 197 4.48 12.26 13.94
N LEU A 198 5.79 12.40 13.69
CA LEU A 198 6.72 13.03 14.62
C LEU A 198 6.44 14.52 14.82
N GLY A 199 6.05 15.23 13.76
CA GLY A 199 5.68 16.63 13.85
C GLY A 199 4.41 16.87 14.66
N LEU A 200 3.41 16.00 14.49
CA LEU A 200 2.19 16.00 15.29
C LEU A 200 2.50 15.67 16.75
N SER A 201 3.32 14.65 17.03
CA SER A 201 3.68 14.26 18.40
C SER A 201 4.41 15.38 19.15
N HIS A 202 5.19 16.21 18.45
CA HIS A 202 5.88 17.36 19.04
C HIS A 202 5.12 18.68 18.93
N GLY A 203 3.91 18.68 18.35
CA GLY A 203 3.13 19.90 18.13
C GLY A 203 3.74 20.90 17.15
N THR A 204 4.73 20.49 16.34
CA THR A 204 5.39 21.35 15.34
C THR A 204 4.62 21.39 14.01
N VAL A 205 3.73 20.41 13.79
CA VAL A 205 2.82 20.36 12.65
C VAL A 205 1.38 20.32 13.18
N SER A 206 0.49 21.11 12.59
CA SER A 206 -0.94 21.08 12.93
C SER A 206 -1.64 19.90 12.25
N LEU A 207 -2.65 19.34 12.90
CA LEU A 207 -3.47 18.25 12.35
C LEU A 207 -4.05 18.57 10.95
N PRO A 208 -4.63 19.77 10.70
CA PRO A 208 -5.13 20.10 9.36
C PRO A 208 -4.04 20.09 8.29
N ALA A 209 -2.84 20.60 8.60
CA ALA A 209 -1.73 20.60 7.67
C ALA A 209 -1.28 19.16 7.35
N ALA A 210 -1.18 18.30 8.38
CA ALA A 210 -0.81 16.91 8.20
C ALA A 210 -1.83 16.15 7.33
N ILE A 211 -3.13 16.37 7.55
CA ILE A 211 -4.21 15.78 6.72
C ILE A 211 -4.10 16.23 5.26
N VAL A 212 -3.90 17.52 5.01
CA VAL A 212 -3.79 18.04 3.63
C VAL A 212 -2.58 17.46 2.92
N ILE A 213 -1.43 17.38 3.60
CA ILE A 213 -0.21 16.82 3.02
C ILE A 213 -0.43 15.35 2.65
N GLN A 214 -1.03 14.54 3.54
CA GLN A 214 -1.30 13.12 3.30
C GLN A 214 -2.38 12.86 2.26
N ALA A 215 -3.28 13.81 2.03
CA ALA A 215 -4.26 13.69 0.95
C ALA A 215 -3.62 13.90 -0.43
N ILE A 216 -2.47 14.58 -0.50
CA ILE A 216 -1.83 15.01 -1.75
C ILE A 216 -0.61 14.17 -2.10
N ASP A 217 0.19 13.77 -1.11
CA ASP A 217 1.41 12.99 -1.34
C ASP A 217 1.22 11.62 -2.05
N PRO A 218 0.03 10.96 -2.09
CA PRO A 218 -0.12 9.72 -2.87
C PRO A 218 0.07 9.95 -4.36
N VAL A 219 -0.07 11.20 -4.84
CA VAL A 219 0.19 11.59 -6.23
C VAL A 219 1.62 11.25 -6.64
N LEU A 220 2.58 11.24 -5.70
CA LEU A 220 3.96 10.82 -5.96
C LEU A 220 4.05 9.39 -6.49
N LEU A 221 3.18 8.48 -6.01
CA LEU A 221 3.12 7.09 -6.45
C LEU A 221 2.64 6.94 -7.88
N LEU A 222 1.96 7.95 -8.44
CA LEU A 222 1.54 7.96 -9.84
C LEU A 222 2.58 8.70 -10.69
N LEU A 223 3.02 9.87 -10.24
CA LEU A 223 3.86 10.79 -11.03
C LEU A 223 5.26 10.21 -11.30
N LEU A 224 5.96 9.73 -10.27
CA LEU A 224 7.35 9.27 -10.45
C LEU A 224 7.44 8.01 -11.32
N PRO A 225 6.62 6.96 -11.11
CA PRO A 225 6.63 5.80 -12.00
C PRO A 225 6.14 6.13 -13.42
N TRP A 226 5.23 7.10 -13.58
CA TRP A 226 4.82 7.57 -14.90
C TRP A 226 5.98 8.22 -15.67
N LEU A 227 6.69 9.15 -15.02
CA LEU A 227 7.88 9.80 -15.61
C LEU A 227 8.97 8.77 -15.93
N ALA A 228 9.22 7.83 -15.03
CA ALA A 228 10.18 6.74 -15.25
C ALA A 228 9.74 5.84 -16.41
N GLY A 229 8.46 5.47 -16.49
CA GLY A 229 7.90 4.68 -17.59
C GLY A 229 7.96 5.40 -18.94
N ARG A 230 7.97 6.74 -18.98
CA ARG A 230 8.21 7.49 -20.22
C ARG A 230 9.67 7.43 -20.66
N LYS A 231 10.60 7.50 -19.72
CA LYS A 231 12.04 7.47 -19.99
C LYS A 231 12.55 6.04 -20.29
N TRP A 232 11.95 5.05 -19.65
CA TRP A 232 12.25 3.63 -19.83
C TRP A 232 10.94 2.87 -20.12
N PRO A 233 10.45 2.91 -21.37
CA PRO A 233 9.17 2.33 -21.73
C PRO A 233 9.12 0.81 -21.48
N PRO A 234 7.93 0.27 -21.16
CA PRO A 234 7.73 -1.16 -21.03
C PRO A 234 8.16 -1.88 -22.30
N ARG A 235 8.79 -3.04 -22.12
CA ARG A 235 9.22 -3.84 -23.27
C ARG A 235 8.03 -4.55 -23.90
N PRO A 236 8.02 -4.72 -25.23
CA PRO A 236 7.07 -5.60 -25.89
C PRO A 236 7.18 -6.99 -25.25
N ALA A 237 6.04 -7.64 -25.04
CA ALA A 237 6.09 -9.05 -24.67
C ALA A 237 6.72 -9.82 -25.84
N THR A 238 7.88 -10.40 -25.61
CA THR A 238 8.44 -11.39 -26.53
C THR A 238 7.40 -12.48 -26.71
N ALA A 239 7.02 -12.78 -27.95
CA ALA A 239 6.21 -13.95 -28.27
C ALA A 239 6.81 -15.17 -27.54
N PRO A 240 6.00 -16.08 -26.97
CA PRO A 240 6.54 -17.32 -26.44
C PRO A 240 7.40 -17.95 -27.53
N ALA A 241 8.62 -18.36 -27.19
CA ALA A 241 9.37 -19.24 -28.07
C ALA A 241 8.45 -20.44 -28.33
N ALA A 242 8.16 -20.72 -29.61
CA ALA A 242 7.42 -21.90 -29.99
C ALA A 242 8.12 -23.10 -29.34
N ALA A 243 7.43 -23.75 -28.42
CA ALA A 243 7.82 -25.03 -27.85
C ALA A 243 7.24 -26.14 -28.71
#